data_AF-A0A835DS66-F1
#
_entry.id   AF-A0A835DS66-F1
#
_cell.length_a   1.000
_cell.length_b   1.000
_cell.length_c   1.000
_cell.angle_alpha   90.00
_cell.angle_beta   90.00
_cell.angle_gamma   90.00
#
_symmetry.space_group_name_H-M   'P 1'
#
loop_
_entity.id
_entity.type
_entity.pdbx_description
1 polymer ?
#
loop_
_entity_poly.entity_id
_entity_poly.type
_entity_poly.pdbx_seq_one_letter_code
_entity_poly.pdbx_strand_id
1 'polypeptide(L)'
;MSIRVDKSRGIWGKAGRFGRNMAKPRVLALSTPESPSSNKASYRCSVSDFIELKAESRELPLFATLATRIEQYFQGKSRDLVDQAYAKFVSIMFVTLEKIAQTDPIYADIVLLENYTAFQNSLYDLANVVPTLAKFYHQASESYEQACKRHINMIIYYQFERLFQFVRKIEDLMYTITPEEIPFQLGLSKTDLWKMLKLSLSGVDKSIGSMYRKLQKNLTSEELLLSLWDKCKAALWQKEFLDKYESFAQLVAKIYPNETIPSVTEMKELLASM
;
A
#
# COMPACT_ATOMS: atom_id res chain seq x y z
N MET A 1 38.32 -10.19 -18.58
CA MET A 1 37.43 -9.47 -17.64
C MET A 1 38.26 -8.45 -16.89
N SER A 2 37.95 -7.14 -17.02
CA SER A 2 38.64 -6.11 -16.22
C SER A 2 37.61 -5.18 -15.59
N ILE A 3 37.67 -5.01 -14.27
CA ILE A 3 36.88 -4.07 -13.51
C ILE A 3 37.71 -2.78 -13.39
N ARG A 4 37.16 -1.64 -13.78
CA ARG A 4 37.68 -0.32 -13.40
C ARG A 4 36.59 0.52 -12.79
N VAL A 5 36.92 1.17 -11.67
CA VAL A 5 36.06 2.11 -10.95
C VAL A 5 36.50 3.52 -11.33
N ASP A 6 35.60 4.31 -11.92
CA ASP A 6 35.87 5.72 -12.19
C ASP A 6 35.30 6.62 -11.08
N LYS A 7 36.11 7.57 -10.60
CA LYS A 7 35.77 8.54 -9.54
C LYS A 7 35.68 9.93 -10.16
N SER A 8 34.48 10.42 -10.44
CA SER A 8 34.29 11.84 -10.78
C SER A 8 34.30 12.72 -9.53
N ARG A 9 35.21 13.71 -9.53
CA ARG A 9 35.35 14.79 -8.54
C ARG A 9 34.27 15.86 -8.77
N GLY A 10 33.64 16.35 -7.70
CA GLY A 10 32.64 17.42 -7.74
C GLY A 10 33.25 18.82 -7.86
N ILE A 11 32.51 19.74 -8.50
CA ILE A 11 32.80 21.18 -8.53
C ILE A 11 31.59 21.93 -7.94
N TRP A 12 31.90 22.88 -7.05
CA TRP A 12 31.01 23.58 -6.12
C TRP A 12 30.52 24.90 -6.74
N GLY A 13 29.23 25.23 -6.57
CA GLY A 13 28.65 26.53 -6.95
C GLY A 13 27.36 26.85 -6.17
N LYS A 14 27.45 27.84 -5.27
CA LYS A 14 26.39 28.50 -4.47
C LYS A 14 25.32 29.14 -5.38
N ALA A 15 24.06 29.42 -5.05
CA ALA A 15 23.17 29.29 -3.88
C ALA A 15 21.71 29.54 -4.37
N GLY A 16 20.69 29.00 -3.69
CA GLY A 16 19.30 29.50 -3.79
C GLY A 16 18.19 28.43 -3.82
N ARG A 17 17.46 28.33 -2.70
CA ARG A 17 16.19 27.60 -2.45
C ARG A 17 16.26 26.07 -2.26
N PHE A 18 15.82 25.65 -1.08
CA PHE A 18 15.63 24.25 -0.66
C PHE A 18 14.64 23.51 -1.58
N GLY A 19 15.18 22.76 -2.53
CA GLY A 19 14.52 21.64 -3.19
C GLY A 19 15.30 20.37 -2.85
N ARG A 20 14.60 19.33 -2.38
CA ARG A 20 15.17 18.03 -2.00
C ARG A 20 15.85 17.37 -3.20
N ASN A 21 17.15 17.59 -3.37
CA ASN A 21 18.01 16.78 -4.23
C ASN A 21 19.00 16.03 -3.32
N MET A 22 18.72 14.76 -3.08
CA MET A 22 19.67 13.83 -2.47
C MET A 22 20.23 12.92 -3.57
N ALA A 23 21.53 12.66 -3.48
CA ALA A 23 22.36 12.01 -4.49
C ALA A 23 21.87 10.58 -4.82
N LYS A 24 21.93 10.24 -6.12
CA LYS A 24 21.58 8.92 -6.66
C LYS A 24 22.55 7.84 -6.14
N PRO A 25 22.06 6.66 -5.70
CA PRO A 25 22.94 5.51 -5.47
C PRO A 25 23.47 4.97 -6.80
N ARG A 26 24.74 4.58 -6.80
CA ARG A 26 25.45 3.97 -7.93
C ARG A 26 25.09 2.48 -7.97
N VAL A 27 24.70 1.95 -9.12
CA VAL A 27 24.56 0.51 -9.33
C VAL A 27 25.72 0.00 -10.21
N LEU A 28 26.33 -1.10 -9.77
CA LEU A 28 27.27 -1.90 -10.55
C LEU A 28 26.52 -2.56 -11.71
N ALA A 29 26.79 -2.12 -12.93
CA ALA A 29 26.34 -2.79 -14.14
C ALA A 29 27.47 -3.65 -14.70
N LEU A 30 27.23 -4.95 -14.87
CA LEU A 30 28.03 -5.80 -15.74
C LEU A 30 27.43 -5.71 -17.14
N SER A 31 28.03 -4.91 -18.02
CA SER A 31 27.68 -4.88 -19.44
C SER A 31 28.89 -5.26 -20.30
N THR A 32 28.63 -6.04 -21.34
CA THR A 32 29.55 -6.22 -22.48
C THR A 32 29.51 -4.98 -23.36
N PRO A 33 30.64 -4.59 -23.99
CA PRO A 33 30.76 -3.29 -24.64
C PRO A 33 30.08 -3.30 -26.02
N GLU A 34 29.01 -2.51 -26.18
CA GLU A 34 28.67 -1.92 -27.46
C GLU A 34 28.64 -0.39 -27.32
N SER A 35 29.27 0.28 -28.28
CA SER A 35 29.61 1.70 -28.30
C SER A 35 28.41 2.64 -28.46
N PRO A 36 28.45 3.89 -27.94
CA PRO A 36 27.31 4.79 -27.93
C PRO A 36 27.31 5.79 -29.10
N SER A 37 26.15 6.02 -29.71
CA SER A 37 25.85 7.24 -30.47
C SER A 37 24.82 8.09 -29.72
N SER A 38 25.14 9.37 -29.60
CA SER A 38 24.54 10.38 -28.71
C SER A 38 23.05 10.63 -28.90
N ASN A 39 22.31 10.74 -27.80
CA ASN A 39 21.38 11.86 -27.59
C ASN A 39 21.09 12.05 -26.10
N LYS A 40 21.26 13.30 -25.64
CA LYS A 40 21.00 13.73 -24.26
C LYS A 40 19.49 13.85 -24.05
N ALA A 41 18.86 12.83 -23.49
CA ALA A 41 17.53 12.94 -22.92
C ALA A 41 17.62 13.38 -21.45
N SER A 42 16.94 14.47 -21.11
CA SER A 42 16.73 14.93 -19.74
C SER A 42 15.77 13.97 -19.04
N TYR A 43 16.28 13.04 -18.25
CA TYR A 43 15.46 12.10 -17.49
C TYR A 43 14.79 12.82 -16.30
N ARG A 44 13.58 13.34 -16.50
CA ARG A 44 12.60 13.49 -15.43
C ARG A 44 12.03 12.10 -15.16
N CYS A 45 12.54 11.42 -14.14
CA CYS A 45 12.04 10.12 -13.71
C CYS A 45 10.60 10.28 -13.19
N SER A 46 9.62 9.78 -13.93
CA SER A 46 8.22 9.68 -13.50
C SER A 46 8.07 8.62 -12.40
N VAL A 47 7.03 8.72 -11.56
CA VAL A 47 6.62 7.61 -10.67
C VAL A 47 6.32 6.35 -11.49
N SER A 48 5.88 6.52 -12.75
CA SER A 48 5.76 5.45 -13.73
C SER A 48 7.12 4.82 -14.10
N ASP A 49 8.20 5.60 -14.23
CA ASP A 49 9.53 5.06 -14.55
C ASP A 49 10.11 4.27 -13.36
N PHE A 50 9.73 4.63 -12.13
CA PHE A 50 10.04 3.86 -10.92
C PHE A 50 9.20 2.57 -10.84
N ILE A 51 7.98 2.57 -11.39
CA ILE A 51 7.15 1.36 -11.55
C ILE A 51 7.67 0.48 -12.70
N GLU A 52 8.15 1.07 -13.79
CA GLU A 52 8.85 0.39 -14.89
C GLU A 52 10.17 -0.25 -14.43
N LEU A 53 10.84 0.35 -13.44
CA LEU A 53 11.95 -0.27 -12.69
C LEU A 53 11.48 -1.26 -11.60
N LYS A 54 10.28 -1.12 -11.02
CA LYS A 54 9.70 -2.08 -10.05
C LYS A 54 9.28 -3.40 -10.69
N ALA A 55 9.20 -3.41 -12.00
CA ALA A 55 8.86 -4.54 -12.84
C ALA A 55 10.12 -5.09 -13.55
N GLU A 56 11.11 -5.57 -12.79
CA GLU A 56 11.80 -6.84 -13.13
C GLU A 56 10.78 -8.01 -13.05
N SER A 57 9.64 -7.81 -13.69
CA SER A 57 8.43 -8.60 -13.89
C SER A 57 8.68 -9.87 -14.69
N ARG A 58 9.94 -10.28 -14.81
CA ARG A 58 10.33 -11.55 -15.41
C ARG A 58 10.49 -12.64 -14.35
N GLU A 59 10.91 -12.37 -13.13
CA GLU A 59 11.27 -13.48 -12.22
C GLU A 59 10.10 -14.36 -11.80
N LEU A 60 8.91 -13.78 -11.53
CA LEU A 60 7.73 -14.54 -11.11
C LEU A 60 7.15 -15.41 -12.25
N PRO A 61 6.88 -14.86 -13.46
CA PRO A 61 6.50 -15.69 -14.60
C PRO A 61 7.59 -16.69 -15.05
N LEU A 62 8.87 -16.33 -14.91
CA LEU A 62 9.98 -17.23 -15.20
C LEU A 62 10.01 -18.41 -14.24
N PHE A 63 9.76 -18.20 -12.94
CA PHE A 63 9.69 -19.27 -11.96
C PHE A 63 8.57 -20.26 -12.31
N ALA A 64 7.36 -19.78 -12.59
CA ALA A 64 6.24 -20.65 -12.98
C ALA A 64 6.58 -21.47 -14.24
N THR A 65 7.17 -20.82 -15.25
CA THR A 65 7.62 -21.51 -16.47
C THR A 65 8.67 -22.59 -16.18
N LEU A 66 9.65 -22.28 -15.33
CA LEU A 66 10.70 -23.21 -14.91
C LEU A 66 10.11 -24.39 -14.13
N ALA A 67 9.24 -24.12 -13.17
CA ALA A 67 8.57 -25.13 -12.36
C ALA A 67 7.74 -26.08 -13.24
N THR A 68 6.96 -25.56 -14.19
CA THR A 68 6.23 -26.39 -15.17
C THR A 68 7.16 -27.32 -15.93
N ARG A 69 8.32 -26.83 -16.40
CA ARG A 69 9.30 -27.68 -17.11
C ARG A 69 9.92 -28.74 -16.20
N ILE A 70 10.22 -28.39 -14.96
CA ILE A 70 10.75 -29.33 -13.97
C ILE A 70 9.72 -30.43 -13.69
N GLU A 71 8.45 -30.08 -13.47
CA GLU A 71 7.39 -31.07 -13.24
C GLU A 71 7.19 -32.00 -14.45
N GLN A 72 7.24 -31.46 -15.67
CA GLN A 72 7.15 -32.24 -16.90
C GLN A 72 8.33 -33.21 -17.09
N TYR A 73 9.54 -32.79 -16.73
CA TYR A 73 10.76 -33.60 -16.91
C TYR A 73 10.91 -34.68 -15.83
N PHE A 74 10.69 -34.32 -14.57
CA PHE A 74 10.89 -35.24 -13.45
C PHE A 74 9.71 -36.18 -13.24
N GLN A 75 8.47 -35.81 -13.62
CA GLN A 75 7.28 -36.65 -13.50
C GLN A 75 7.13 -37.31 -12.11
N GLY A 76 7.42 -36.55 -11.05
CA GLY A 76 7.39 -37.02 -9.66
C GLY A 76 8.67 -37.74 -9.17
N LYS A 77 9.67 -37.95 -10.01
CA LYS A 77 10.99 -38.46 -9.58
C LYS A 77 11.76 -37.40 -8.79
N SER A 78 12.58 -37.84 -7.83
CA SER A 78 13.42 -36.96 -7.00
C SER A 78 12.63 -35.86 -6.28
N ARG A 79 11.39 -36.15 -5.90
CA ARG A 79 10.41 -35.18 -5.35
C ARG A 79 10.99 -34.34 -4.22
N ASP A 80 11.65 -34.98 -3.25
CA ASP A 80 12.27 -34.29 -2.11
C ASP A 80 13.30 -33.24 -2.53
N LEU A 81 14.10 -33.52 -3.56
CA LEU A 81 15.12 -32.58 -4.05
C LEU A 81 14.46 -31.41 -4.79
N VAL A 82 13.43 -31.69 -5.60
CA VAL A 82 12.69 -30.66 -6.33
C VAL A 82 11.93 -29.75 -5.35
N ASP A 83 11.29 -30.33 -4.34
CA ASP A 83 10.57 -29.58 -3.29
C ASP A 83 11.51 -28.69 -2.48
N GLN A 84 12.70 -29.19 -2.13
CA GLN A 84 13.72 -28.38 -1.49
C GLN A 84 14.19 -27.21 -2.36
N ALA A 85 14.31 -27.43 -3.68
CA ALA A 85 14.67 -26.37 -4.62
C ALA A 85 13.57 -25.31 -4.70
N TYR A 86 12.30 -25.71 -4.88
CA TYR A 86 11.16 -24.79 -4.87
C TYR A 86 11.08 -23.99 -3.58
N ALA A 87 11.20 -24.66 -2.44
CA ALA A 87 11.14 -23.99 -1.14
C ALA A 87 12.23 -22.91 -1.02
N LYS A 88 13.46 -23.19 -1.45
CA LYS A 88 14.55 -22.21 -1.44
C LYS A 88 14.28 -21.05 -2.38
N PHE A 89 13.90 -21.32 -3.63
CA PHE A 89 13.67 -20.27 -4.62
C PHE A 89 12.53 -19.35 -4.19
N VAL A 90 11.36 -19.88 -3.88
CA VAL A 90 10.19 -19.07 -3.54
C VAL A 90 10.42 -18.29 -2.24
N SER A 91 11.10 -18.90 -1.25
CA SER A 91 11.44 -18.17 -0.01
C SER A 91 12.35 -16.98 -0.27
N ILE A 92 13.37 -17.13 -1.13
CA ILE A 92 14.26 -16.02 -1.51
C ILE A 92 13.48 -14.95 -2.28
N MET A 93 12.58 -15.34 -3.18
CA MET A 93 11.73 -14.42 -3.94
C MET A 93 10.86 -13.57 -3.01
N PHE A 94 10.17 -14.19 -2.04
CA PHE A 94 9.33 -13.45 -1.08
C PHE A 94 10.16 -12.53 -0.18
N VAL A 95 11.28 -13.00 0.36
CA VAL A 95 12.17 -12.14 1.18
C VAL A 95 12.71 -10.96 0.39
N THR A 96 13.05 -11.17 -0.88
CA THR A 96 13.57 -10.12 -1.76
C THR A 96 12.47 -9.12 -2.12
N LEU A 97 11.27 -9.60 -2.44
CA LEU A 97 10.09 -8.77 -2.70
C LEU A 97 9.78 -7.85 -1.50
N GLU A 98 9.75 -8.40 -0.28
CA GLU A 98 9.52 -7.61 0.93
C GLU A 98 10.59 -6.51 1.14
N LYS A 99 11.87 -6.84 0.88
CA LYS A 99 12.96 -5.84 0.96
C LYS A 99 12.83 -4.74 -0.10
N ILE A 100 12.44 -5.11 -1.32
CA ILE A 100 12.20 -4.14 -2.40
C ILE A 100 11.04 -3.22 -2.02
N ALA A 101 9.93 -3.78 -1.53
CA ALA A 101 8.78 -3.00 -1.07
C ALA A 101 9.18 -1.98 0.02
N GLN A 102 10.06 -2.37 0.94
CA GLN A 102 10.55 -1.49 2.01
C GLN A 102 11.49 -0.36 1.53
N THR A 103 11.99 -0.41 0.29
CA THR A 103 12.85 0.64 -0.26
C THR A 103 12.10 1.97 -0.42
N ASP A 104 10.79 1.90 -0.67
CA ASP A 104 9.89 3.05 -0.67
C ASP A 104 8.60 2.74 0.10
N PRO A 105 8.55 3.05 1.42
CA PRO A 105 7.43 2.70 2.28
C PRO A 105 6.07 3.25 1.83
N ILE A 106 6.04 4.34 1.06
CA ILE A 106 4.79 4.95 0.58
C ILE A 106 4.08 4.03 -0.42
N TYR A 107 4.85 3.23 -1.15
CA TYR A 107 4.32 2.31 -2.17
C TYR A 107 4.51 0.85 -1.82
N ALA A 108 4.97 0.53 -0.61
CA ALA A 108 5.29 -0.83 -0.19
C ALA A 108 4.12 -1.79 -0.42
N ASP A 109 2.93 -1.46 0.10
CA ASP A 109 1.77 -2.35 -0.05
C ASP A 109 1.32 -2.49 -1.51
N ILE A 110 1.43 -1.45 -2.33
CA ILE A 110 1.09 -1.52 -3.77
C ILE A 110 2.01 -2.51 -4.49
N VAL A 111 3.32 -2.43 -4.21
CA VAL A 111 4.31 -3.36 -4.77
C VAL A 111 3.98 -4.80 -4.36
N LEU A 112 3.66 -5.03 -3.08
CA LEU A 112 3.30 -6.35 -2.59
C LEU A 112 2.02 -6.88 -3.25
N LEU A 113 0.99 -6.05 -3.36
CA LEU A 113 -0.30 -6.41 -3.96
C LEU A 113 -0.14 -6.89 -5.41
N GLU A 114 0.53 -6.11 -6.25
CA GLU A 114 0.71 -6.44 -7.66
C GLU A 114 1.55 -7.71 -7.83
N ASN A 115 2.61 -7.87 -7.06
CA ASN A 115 3.52 -9.01 -7.19
C ASN A 115 2.93 -10.31 -6.62
N TYR A 116 2.25 -10.28 -5.48
CA TYR A 116 1.59 -11.48 -4.94
C TYR A 116 0.42 -11.91 -5.84
N THR A 117 -0.35 -10.97 -6.41
CA THR A 117 -1.37 -11.30 -7.41
C THR A 117 -0.75 -11.94 -8.65
N ALA A 118 0.34 -11.38 -9.17
CA ALA A 118 1.06 -11.95 -10.31
C ALA A 118 1.60 -13.36 -10.01
N PHE A 119 2.15 -13.58 -8.81
CA PHE A 119 2.59 -14.90 -8.36
C PHE A 119 1.43 -15.89 -8.31
N GLN A 120 0.31 -15.53 -7.69
CA GLN A 120 -0.87 -16.38 -7.60
C GLN A 120 -1.41 -16.74 -8.98
N ASN A 121 -1.58 -15.76 -9.87
CA ASN A 121 -2.05 -16.00 -11.24
C ASN A 121 -1.10 -16.91 -12.02
N SER A 122 0.21 -16.76 -11.84
CA SER A 122 1.21 -17.56 -12.56
C SER A 122 1.33 -18.99 -12.02
N LEU A 123 1.05 -19.21 -10.73
CA LEU A 123 1.27 -20.49 -10.07
C LEU A 123 0.00 -21.31 -9.83
N TYR A 124 -1.18 -20.78 -10.17
CA TYR A 124 -2.47 -21.40 -9.87
C TYR A 124 -2.56 -22.88 -10.28
N ASP A 125 -2.26 -23.19 -11.54
CA ASP A 125 -2.35 -24.58 -12.04
C ASP A 125 -1.33 -25.50 -11.35
N LEU A 126 -0.10 -25.02 -11.14
CA LEU A 126 0.96 -25.77 -10.48
C LEU A 126 0.66 -26.03 -9.01
N ALA A 127 0.08 -25.06 -8.31
CA ALA A 127 -0.30 -25.18 -6.91
C ALA A 127 -1.38 -26.26 -6.69
N ASN A 128 -2.26 -26.48 -7.67
CA ASN A 128 -3.28 -27.52 -7.59
C ASN A 128 -2.72 -28.95 -7.70
N VAL A 129 -1.53 -29.12 -8.28
CA VAL A 129 -0.92 -30.45 -8.51
C VAL A 129 0.39 -30.68 -7.76
N VAL A 130 1.03 -29.63 -7.24
CA VAL A 130 2.28 -29.70 -6.47
C VAL A 130 2.07 -29.18 -5.04
N PRO A 131 1.98 -30.08 -4.02
CA PRO A 131 1.68 -29.70 -2.63
C PRO A 131 2.64 -28.67 -2.03
N THR A 132 3.93 -28.74 -2.34
CA THR A 132 4.92 -27.77 -1.86
C THR A 132 4.64 -26.37 -2.38
N LEU A 133 4.23 -26.23 -3.64
CA LEU A 133 3.87 -24.95 -4.23
C LEU A 133 2.52 -24.44 -3.71
N ALA A 134 1.59 -25.35 -3.38
CA ALA A 134 0.32 -24.99 -2.73
C ALA A 134 0.56 -24.23 -1.41
N LYS A 135 1.52 -24.67 -0.59
CA LYS A 135 1.89 -23.96 0.65
C LYS A 135 2.31 -22.51 0.37
N PHE A 136 3.14 -22.29 -0.64
CA PHE A 136 3.59 -20.94 -0.99
C PHE A 136 2.49 -20.10 -1.65
N TYR A 137 1.58 -20.73 -2.39
CA TYR A 137 0.39 -20.08 -2.92
C TYR A 137 -0.49 -19.53 -1.79
N HIS A 138 -0.75 -20.34 -0.75
CA HIS A 138 -1.48 -19.89 0.43
C HIS A 138 -0.75 -18.77 1.18
N GLN A 139 0.57 -18.90 1.35
CA GLN A 139 1.38 -17.85 1.98
C GLN A 139 1.32 -16.53 1.18
N ALA A 140 1.40 -16.57 -0.16
CA ALA A 140 1.23 -15.39 -1.00
C ALA A 140 -0.17 -14.78 -0.83
N SER A 141 -1.20 -15.62 -0.76
CA SER A 141 -2.58 -15.17 -0.53
C SER A 141 -2.72 -14.46 0.81
N GLU A 142 -2.13 -14.98 1.89
CA GLU A 142 -2.15 -14.34 3.20
C GLU A 142 -1.42 -13.00 3.19
N SER A 143 -0.23 -12.94 2.59
CA SER A 143 0.54 -11.70 2.46
C SER A 143 -0.19 -10.65 1.61
N TYR A 144 -0.85 -11.09 0.54
CA TYR A 144 -1.72 -10.24 -0.30
C TYR A 144 -2.88 -9.64 0.52
N GLU A 145 -3.60 -10.46 1.28
CA GLU A 145 -4.71 -9.99 2.12
C GLU A 145 -4.24 -9.01 3.21
N GLN A 146 -3.08 -9.26 3.80
CA GLN A 146 -2.49 -8.32 4.76
C GLN A 146 -2.11 -6.98 4.11
N ALA A 147 -1.51 -7.00 2.92
CA ALA A 147 -1.20 -5.79 2.17
C ALA A 147 -2.48 -5.02 1.78
N CYS A 148 -3.54 -5.73 1.37
CA CYS A 148 -4.85 -5.14 1.09
C CYS A 148 -5.35 -4.37 2.32
N LYS A 149 -5.37 -5.05 3.48
CA LYS A 149 -5.85 -4.47 4.73
C LYS A 149 -5.05 -3.23 5.12
N ARG A 150 -3.72 -3.27 5.05
CA ARG A 150 -2.86 -2.11 5.39
C ARG A 150 -3.09 -0.94 4.45
N HIS A 151 -3.14 -1.20 3.14
CA HIS A 151 -3.33 -0.15 2.14
C HIS A 151 -4.71 0.51 2.24
N ILE A 152 -5.77 -0.29 2.38
CA ILE A 152 -7.14 0.20 2.58
C ILE A 152 -7.21 1.08 3.84
N ASN A 153 -6.67 0.57 4.96
CA ASN A 153 -6.61 1.33 6.19
C ASN A 153 -5.88 2.67 5.99
N MET A 154 -4.70 2.66 5.38
CA MET A 154 -3.95 3.89 5.08
C MET A 154 -4.79 4.91 4.32
N ILE A 155 -5.53 4.48 3.30
CA ILE A 155 -6.38 5.38 2.49
C ILE A 155 -7.54 5.95 3.31
N ILE A 156 -8.22 5.11 4.10
CA ILE A 156 -9.31 5.55 4.99
C ILE A 156 -8.77 6.55 6.01
N TYR A 157 -7.68 6.22 6.71
CA TYR A 157 -7.07 7.11 7.70
C TYR A 157 -6.61 8.43 7.09
N TYR A 158 -6.00 8.41 5.91
CA TYR A 158 -5.61 9.64 5.24
C TYR A 158 -6.83 10.49 4.87
N GLN A 159 -7.90 9.85 4.38
CA GLN A 159 -9.09 10.59 3.95
C GLN A 159 -9.83 11.23 5.12
N PHE A 160 -9.93 10.53 6.26
CA PHE A 160 -10.63 10.97 7.46
C PHE A 160 -9.68 11.38 8.59
N GLU A 161 -8.45 11.79 8.25
CA GLU A 161 -7.37 12.06 9.22
C GLU A 161 -7.81 13.07 10.29
N ARG A 162 -8.47 14.15 9.88
CA ARG A 162 -8.95 15.21 10.77
C ARG A 162 -9.96 14.71 11.79
N LEU A 163 -10.89 13.86 11.35
CA LEU A 163 -11.88 13.24 12.23
C LEU A 163 -11.19 12.37 13.27
N PHE A 164 -10.30 11.47 12.83
CA PHE A 164 -9.62 10.54 13.74
C PHE A 164 -8.65 11.24 14.69
N GLN A 165 -7.95 12.29 14.25
CA GLN A 165 -7.09 13.09 15.13
C GLN A 165 -7.91 13.83 16.19
N PHE A 166 -9.09 14.35 15.83
CA PHE A 166 -9.97 15.02 16.77
C PHE A 166 -10.49 14.05 17.84
N VAL A 167 -10.96 12.87 17.40
CA VAL A 167 -11.43 11.78 18.29
C VAL A 167 -10.31 11.37 19.26
N ARG A 168 -9.13 11.07 18.73
CA ARG A 168 -7.98 10.64 19.54
C ARG A 168 -7.60 11.67 20.60
N LYS A 169 -7.64 12.96 20.26
CA LYS A 169 -7.34 14.04 21.20
C LYS A 169 -8.36 14.10 22.35
N ILE A 170 -9.64 13.83 22.07
CA ILE A 170 -10.66 13.68 23.10
C ILE A 170 -10.35 12.49 24.00
N GLU A 171 -10.11 11.32 23.40
CA GLU A 171 -9.81 10.08 24.14
C GLU A 171 -8.59 10.24 25.06
N ASP A 172 -7.52 10.86 24.56
CA ASP A 172 -6.29 11.11 25.34
C ASP A 172 -6.56 12.01 26.55
N LEU A 173 -7.39 13.04 26.42
CA LEU A 173 -7.72 13.96 27.52
C LEU A 173 -8.68 13.37 28.53
N MET A 174 -9.57 12.46 28.12
CA MET A 174 -10.52 11.79 29.02
C MET A 174 -9.84 10.96 30.11
N TYR A 175 -8.56 10.61 29.97
CA TYR A 175 -7.77 9.98 31.04
C TYR A 175 -7.39 10.95 32.16
N THR A 176 -7.47 12.25 31.93
CA THR A 176 -6.93 13.29 32.82
C THR A 176 -7.96 14.31 33.27
N ILE A 177 -9.03 14.51 32.50
CA ILE A 177 -9.98 15.61 32.65
C ILE A 177 -11.40 15.07 32.47
N THR A 178 -12.38 15.69 33.15
CA THR A 178 -13.80 15.32 33.02
C THR A 178 -14.38 15.73 31.66
N PRO A 179 -15.38 15.00 31.14
CA PRO A 179 -16.01 15.30 29.84
C PRO A 179 -16.52 16.75 29.71
N GLU A 180 -16.98 17.34 30.81
CA GLU A 180 -17.53 18.70 30.86
C GLU A 180 -16.46 19.78 30.67
N GLU A 181 -15.20 19.47 30.99
CA GLU A 181 -14.07 20.39 30.88
C GLU A 181 -13.39 20.35 29.49
N ILE A 182 -13.62 19.28 28.71
CA ILE A 182 -13.05 19.09 27.37
C ILE A 182 -13.38 20.24 26.39
N PRO A 183 -14.61 20.79 26.35
CA PRO A 183 -14.93 21.90 25.44
C PRO A 183 -14.14 23.18 25.69
N PHE A 184 -13.52 23.33 26.86
CA PHE A 184 -12.69 24.48 27.21
C PHE A 184 -11.20 24.29 26.85
N GLN A 185 -10.82 23.08 26.42
CA GLN A 185 -9.46 22.79 25.97
C GLN A 185 -9.21 23.33 24.57
N LEU A 186 -7.99 23.82 24.33
CA LEU A 186 -7.60 24.42 23.05
C LEU A 186 -7.84 23.44 21.89
N GLY A 187 -8.63 23.85 20.89
CA GLY A 187 -8.90 23.06 19.69
C GLY A 187 -9.96 21.96 19.86
N LEU A 188 -10.70 21.96 20.98
CA LEU A 188 -11.85 21.10 21.24
C LEU A 188 -13.09 21.91 21.59
N SER A 189 -13.13 23.19 21.21
CA SER A 189 -14.34 24.00 21.41
C SER A 189 -15.48 23.48 20.52
N LYS A 190 -16.71 23.89 20.85
CA LYS A 190 -17.89 23.65 19.99
C LYS A 190 -17.65 24.11 18.55
N THR A 191 -16.98 25.25 18.38
CA THR A 191 -16.66 25.77 17.05
C THR A 191 -15.64 24.91 16.30
N ASP A 192 -14.71 24.28 17.01
CA ASP A 192 -13.72 23.38 16.43
C ASP A 192 -14.36 22.05 16.02
N LEU A 193 -15.25 21.50 16.85
CA LEU A 193 -16.09 20.34 16.49
C LEU A 193 -16.85 20.63 15.18
N TRP A 194 -17.58 21.75 15.11
CA TRP A 194 -18.34 22.12 13.92
C TRP A 194 -17.49 22.25 12.66
N LYS A 195 -16.33 22.92 12.77
CA LYS A 195 -15.37 23.05 11.66
C LYS A 195 -14.85 21.68 11.23
N MET A 196 -14.50 20.82 12.17
CA MET A 196 -14.02 19.46 11.90
C MET A 196 -15.09 18.62 11.19
N LEU A 197 -16.32 18.62 11.70
CA LEU A 197 -17.46 17.92 11.09
C LEU A 197 -17.69 18.40 9.66
N LYS A 198 -17.73 19.71 9.45
CA LYS A 198 -17.88 20.28 8.10
C LYS A 198 -16.75 19.83 7.18
N LEU A 199 -15.49 19.90 7.62
CA LEU A 199 -14.36 19.56 6.76
C LEU A 199 -14.19 18.05 6.50
N SER A 200 -14.71 17.20 7.38
CA SER A 200 -14.51 15.74 7.31
C SER A 200 -15.74 14.98 6.82
N LEU A 201 -16.94 15.49 7.10
CA LEU A 201 -18.22 14.82 6.85
C LEU A 201 -19.12 15.58 5.87
N SER A 202 -18.85 16.87 5.55
CA SER A 202 -19.59 17.50 4.45
C SER A 202 -19.02 17.00 3.11
N GLY A 203 -19.83 16.28 2.35
CA GLY A 203 -19.41 15.68 1.08
C GLY A 203 -18.64 14.37 1.23
N VAL A 204 -19.14 13.44 2.07
CA VAL A 204 -18.57 12.08 2.20
C VAL A 204 -18.51 11.36 0.85
N ASP A 205 -19.51 11.58 -0.02
CA ASP A 205 -19.54 11.13 -1.41
C ASP A 205 -18.27 11.52 -2.19
N LYS A 206 -17.88 12.79 -2.11
CA LYS A 206 -16.67 13.31 -2.76
C LYS A 206 -15.40 12.75 -2.12
N SER A 207 -15.43 12.50 -0.81
CA SER A 207 -14.32 11.88 -0.09
C SER A 207 -14.08 10.44 -0.55
N ILE A 208 -15.14 9.64 -0.66
CA ILE A 208 -15.10 8.26 -1.15
C ILE A 208 -14.67 8.22 -2.62
N GLY A 209 -15.21 9.10 -3.47
CA GLY A 209 -14.74 9.25 -4.85
C GLY A 209 -13.26 9.68 -4.95
N SER A 210 -12.74 10.39 -3.95
CA SER A 210 -11.31 10.73 -3.88
C SER A 210 -10.45 9.56 -3.42
N MET A 211 -10.96 8.69 -2.56
CA MET A 211 -10.31 7.42 -2.20
C MET A 211 -10.21 6.50 -3.42
N TYR A 212 -11.30 6.31 -4.16
CA TYR A 212 -11.30 5.51 -5.40
C TYR A 212 -10.25 6.03 -6.41
N ARG A 213 -10.22 7.35 -6.65
CA ARG A 213 -9.22 7.96 -7.54
C ARG A 213 -7.78 7.78 -7.07
N LYS A 214 -7.52 7.68 -5.77
CA LYS A 214 -6.17 7.37 -5.25
C LYS A 214 -5.78 5.93 -5.53
N LEU A 215 -6.70 4.99 -5.34
CA LEU A 215 -6.49 3.59 -5.70
C LEU A 215 -6.20 3.45 -7.20
N GLN A 216 -7.05 4.04 -8.03
CA GLN A 216 -6.93 3.99 -9.49
C GLN A 216 -5.59 4.52 -10.01
N LYS A 217 -5.03 5.56 -9.39
CA LYS A 217 -3.74 6.14 -9.83
C LYS A 217 -2.52 5.27 -9.51
N ASN A 218 -2.66 4.38 -8.53
CA ASN A 218 -1.56 3.64 -7.96
C ASN A 218 -1.51 2.18 -8.43
N LEU A 219 -2.58 1.69 -9.05
CA LEU A 219 -2.70 0.30 -9.51
C LEU A 219 -2.63 0.22 -11.03
N THR A 220 -1.96 -0.82 -11.53
CA THR A 220 -1.81 -1.07 -12.98
C THR A 220 -2.93 -1.95 -13.53
N SER A 221 -3.50 -2.83 -12.71
CA SER A 221 -4.56 -3.79 -13.12
C SER A 221 -5.96 -3.31 -12.74
N GLU A 222 -6.87 -3.31 -13.71
CA GLU A 222 -8.28 -2.97 -13.51
C GLU A 222 -9.02 -4.01 -12.65
N GLU A 223 -8.73 -5.30 -12.83
CA GLU A 223 -9.30 -6.37 -12.00
C GLU A 223 -8.88 -6.24 -10.54
N LEU A 224 -7.60 -5.92 -10.30
CA LEU A 224 -7.07 -5.66 -8.97
C LEU A 224 -7.72 -4.42 -8.35
N LEU A 225 -7.92 -3.37 -9.14
CA LEU A 225 -8.61 -2.15 -8.70
C LEU A 225 -10.04 -2.45 -8.23
N LEU A 226 -10.82 -3.20 -9.03
CA LEU A 226 -12.20 -3.55 -8.67
C LEU A 226 -12.24 -4.40 -7.40
N SER A 227 -11.40 -5.44 -7.32
CA SER A 227 -11.30 -6.31 -6.14
C SER A 227 -10.92 -5.53 -4.88
N LEU A 228 -9.90 -4.67 -4.96
CA LEU A 228 -9.45 -3.88 -3.82
C LEU A 228 -10.47 -2.80 -3.46
N TRP A 229 -11.19 -2.24 -4.43
CA TRP A 229 -12.27 -1.29 -4.18
C TRP A 229 -13.45 -1.94 -3.45
N ASP A 230 -13.85 -3.16 -3.82
CA ASP A 230 -14.88 -3.89 -3.12
C ASP A 230 -14.48 -4.19 -1.67
N LYS A 231 -13.21 -4.58 -1.43
CA LYS A 231 -12.66 -4.71 -0.07
C LYS A 231 -12.62 -3.38 0.67
N CYS A 232 -12.30 -2.27 -0.01
CA CYS A 232 -12.25 -0.93 0.57
C CYS A 232 -13.64 -0.45 1.00
N LYS A 233 -14.64 -0.62 0.12
CA LYS A 233 -16.06 -0.45 0.46
C LYS A 233 -16.37 -1.31 1.67
N ALA A 234 -16.09 -2.62 1.62
CA ALA A 234 -16.36 -3.51 2.74
C ALA A 234 -15.71 -3.01 4.05
N ALA A 235 -14.50 -2.45 4.04
CA ALA A 235 -13.87 -1.88 5.23
C ALA A 235 -14.55 -0.58 5.73
N LEU A 236 -15.08 0.26 4.82
CA LEU A 236 -15.92 1.41 5.19
C LEU A 236 -17.26 0.96 5.80
N TRP A 237 -17.84 -0.10 5.25
CA TRP A 237 -19.12 -0.70 5.65
C TRP A 237 -19.04 -1.59 6.89
N GLN A 238 -17.87 -2.16 7.14
CA GLN A 238 -17.55 -2.97 8.29
C GLN A 238 -17.05 -2.09 9.45
N LYS A 239 -16.72 -2.78 10.54
CA LYS A 239 -16.34 -2.26 11.85
C LYS A 239 -15.22 -1.21 11.87
N GLU A 240 -14.37 -1.10 10.84
CA GLU A 240 -13.17 -0.24 10.94
C GLU A 240 -13.48 1.27 10.90
N PHE A 241 -14.45 1.70 10.08
CA PHE A 241 -14.90 3.10 10.06
C PHE A 241 -16.16 3.30 10.92
N LEU A 242 -17.20 2.50 10.72
CA LEU A 242 -18.49 2.72 11.37
C LEU A 242 -18.44 2.51 12.89
N ASP A 243 -17.69 1.53 13.43
CA ASP A 243 -17.60 1.37 14.90
C ASP A 243 -16.85 2.55 15.53
N LYS A 244 -15.85 3.11 14.83
CA LYS A 244 -15.16 4.32 15.28
C LYS A 244 -16.06 5.54 15.21
N TYR A 245 -16.87 5.64 14.16
CA TYR A 245 -17.84 6.72 14.04
C TYR A 245 -18.94 6.62 15.11
N GLU A 246 -19.40 5.41 15.43
CA GLU A 246 -20.35 5.17 16.52
C GLU A 246 -19.74 5.54 17.88
N SER A 247 -18.50 5.12 18.14
CA SER A 247 -17.76 5.52 19.36
C SER A 247 -17.61 7.04 19.44
N PHE A 248 -17.27 7.69 18.33
CA PHE A 248 -17.21 9.14 18.22
C PHE A 248 -18.57 9.80 18.52
N ALA A 249 -19.67 9.27 17.99
CA ALA A 249 -20.99 9.81 18.21
C ALA A 249 -21.40 9.76 19.69
N GLN A 250 -21.06 8.67 20.38
CA GLN A 250 -21.24 8.54 21.82
C GLN A 250 -20.41 9.56 22.61
N LEU A 251 -19.15 9.78 22.21
CA LEU A 251 -18.28 10.80 22.82
C LEU A 251 -18.85 12.21 22.63
N VAL A 252 -19.31 12.53 21.43
CA VAL A 252 -19.89 13.84 21.14
C VAL A 252 -21.16 14.06 21.96
N ALA A 253 -22.06 13.08 22.05
CA ALA A 253 -23.26 13.18 22.87
C ALA A 253 -22.95 13.45 24.35
N LYS A 254 -21.84 12.90 24.85
CA LYS A 254 -21.38 13.09 26.23
C LYS A 254 -20.76 14.47 26.47
N ILE A 255 -19.94 14.95 25.55
CA ILE A 255 -19.11 16.16 25.72
C ILE A 255 -19.84 17.43 25.22
N TYR A 256 -20.67 17.28 24.18
CA TYR A 256 -21.37 18.37 23.50
C TYR A 256 -22.86 18.06 23.36
N PRO A 257 -23.62 17.97 24.47
CA PRO A 257 -25.00 17.45 24.48
C PRO A 257 -26.00 18.25 23.63
N ASN A 258 -25.68 19.50 23.30
CA ASN A 258 -26.55 20.37 22.49
C ASN A 258 -26.17 20.40 21.00
N GLU A 259 -25.10 19.71 20.60
CA GLU A 259 -24.63 19.68 19.22
C GLU A 259 -25.22 18.48 18.48
N THR A 260 -25.66 18.70 17.24
CA THR A 260 -26.17 17.64 16.37
C THR A 260 -25.10 17.21 15.38
N ILE A 261 -24.95 15.90 15.22
CA ILE A 261 -24.07 15.28 14.22
C ILE A 261 -24.88 14.29 13.39
N PRO A 262 -24.43 13.94 12.17
CA PRO A 262 -25.06 12.87 11.41
C PRO A 262 -25.11 11.59 12.25
N SER A 263 -26.29 10.99 12.34
CA SER A 263 -26.48 9.74 13.06
C SER A 263 -25.70 8.61 12.39
N VAL A 264 -25.41 7.55 13.15
CA VAL A 264 -24.78 6.35 12.60
C VAL A 264 -25.64 5.73 11.48
N THR A 265 -26.97 5.84 11.59
CA THR A 265 -27.93 5.36 10.57
C THR A 265 -27.83 6.17 9.28
N GLU A 266 -27.85 7.51 9.36
CA GLU A 266 -27.67 8.37 8.18
C GLU A 266 -26.32 8.12 7.52
N MET A 267 -25.26 7.93 8.30
CA MET A 267 -23.93 7.60 7.77
C MET A 267 -23.92 6.24 7.05
N LYS A 268 -24.62 5.23 7.61
CA LYS A 268 -24.79 3.91 6.97
C LYS A 268 -25.55 4.02 5.65
N GLU A 269 -26.64 4.77 5.61
CA GLU A 269 -27.44 4.98 4.40
C GLU A 269 -26.66 5.74 3.33
N LEU A 270 -25.86 6.73 3.72
CA LEU A 270 -24.98 7.44 2.78
C LEU A 270 -23.95 6.50 2.16
N LEU A 271 -23.30 5.66 2.98
CA LEU A 271 -22.39 4.63 2.47
C LEU A 271 -23.12 3.61 1.58
N ALA A 272 -24.41 3.34 1.85
CA ALA A 272 -25.28 2.45 1.07
C ALA A 272 -25.69 2.91 -0.29
N SER A 273 -25.75 4.21 -0.48
CA SER A 273 -26.08 4.79 -1.77
C SER A 273 -24.91 4.78 -2.77
N MET A 274 -23.76 4.20 -2.41
CA MET A 274 -22.48 4.26 -3.15
C MET A 274 -21.94 2.89 -3.55
#